data_AF-A0A7M1UR91-F1
#
_entry.id   AF-A0A7M1UR91-F1
#
_cell.length_a   1.000
_cell.length_b   1.000
_cell.length_c   1.000
_cell.angle_alpha   90.00
_cell.angle_beta   90.00
_cell.angle_gamma   90.00
#
_symmetry.space_group_name_H-M   'P 1'
#
loop_
_entity.id
_entity.type
_entity.pdbx_description
1 polymer ?
#
loop_
_entity_poly.entity_id
_entity_poly.type
_entity_poly.pdbx_seq_one_letter_code
_entity_poly.pdbx_strand_id
1 'polypeptide(L)'
;MKEVKVVIDIARSARVTLSRDDALRLLTAIKDVKGSTRDLSEAYRIVASFEEYYSYSRRRFEDYIFVPKDPRESLEGRTVIQKLRLLRNGGDSVEIVFDRRVELNTIIEALKTIGFEKVDVTSQSF
;
A
#
# COMPACT_ATOMS: atom_id res chain seq x y z
N MET A 1 4.77 17.77 12.87
CA MET A 1 3.87 16.61 13.05
C MET A 1 3.59 16.00 11.69
N LYS A 2 3.75 14.68 11.53
CA LYS A 2 3.43 13.98 10.26
C LYS A 2 1.98 13.52 10.33
N GLU A 3 1.15 14.03 9.43
CA GLU A 3 -0.25 13.62 9.28
C GLU A 3 -0.40 12.78 8.01
N VAL A 4 -1.31 11.81 8.01
CA VAL A 4 -1.62 10.99 6.84
C VAL A 4 -3.12 10.70 6.77
N LYS A 5 -3.64 10.68 5.55
CA LYS A 5 -5.03 10.32 5.28
C LYS A 5 -5.11 8.86 4.80
N VAL A 6 -5.92 8.06 5.49
CA VAL A 6 -6.35 6.74 5.03
C VAL A 6 -7.76 6.87 4.48
N VAL A 7 -7.93 6.55 3.19
CA VAL A 7 -9.24 6.60 2.53
C VAL A 7 -9.78 5.19 2.44
N ILE A 8 -11.03 4.98 2.85
CA ILE A 8 -11.76 3.74 2.58
C ILE A 8 -12.55 3.97 1.29
N ASP A 9 -12.24 3.18 0.25
CA ASP A 9 -12.92 3.28 -1.03
C ASP A 9 -14.33 2.63 -0.98
N ILE A 10 -15.05 2.77 -2.09
CA ILE A 10 -16.42 2.24 -2.24
C ILE A 10 -16.44 0.70 -2.13
N ALA A 11 -15.34 0.03 -2.48
CA ALA A 11 -15.17 -1.41 -2.35
C ALA A 11 -14.74 -1.83 -0.92
N ARG A 12 -14.73 -0.90 0.04
CA ARG A 12 -14.30 -1.06 1.43
C ARG A 12 -12.82 -1.45 1.57
N SER A 13 -12.00 -1.11 0.57
CA SER A 13 -10.55 -1.28 0.64
C SER A 13 -9.93 0.00 1.18
N ALA A 14 -9.05 -0.12 2.17
CA ALA A 14 -8.27 1.00 2.65
C ALA A 14 -7.19 1.35 1.62
N ARG A 15 -6.90 2.63 1.46
CA ARG A 15 -5.78 3.12 0.67
C ARG A 15 -5.07 4.28 1.34
N VAL A 16 -3.77 4.36 1.14
CA VAL A 16 -2.91 5.42 1.66
C VAL A 16 -1.94 5.85 0.58
N THR A 17 -1.67 7.15 0.47
CA THR A 17 -0.63 7.68 -0.42
C THR A 17 0.52 8.23 0.41
N LEU A 18 1.72 7.75 0.14
CA LEU A 18 2.93 8.07 0.90
C LEU A 18 4.08 8.42 -0.05
N SER A 19 5.13 9.06 0.48
CA SER A 19 6.43 9.12 -0.20
C SER A 19 6.96 7.69 -0.43
N ARG A 20 7.82 7.50 -1.44
CA ARG A 20 8.47 6.19 -1.69
C ARG A 20 9.13 5.62 -0.42
N ASP A 21 9.87 6.45 0.31
CA ASP A 21 10.58 6.02 1.52
C ASP A 21 9.62 5.61 2.64
N ASP A 22 8.56 6.39 2.88
CA ASP A 22 7.56 6.06 3.88
C ASP A 22 6.74 4.82 3.47
N ALA A 23 6.49 4.63 2.17
CA ALA A 23 5.85 3.43 1.65
C ALA A 23 6.69 2.17 1.92
N LEU A 24 8.01 2.22 1.69
CA LEU A 24 8.91 1.11 2.04
C LEU A 24 8.89 0.81 3.53
N ARG A 25 8.95 1.84 4.38
CA ARG A 25 8.86 1.68 5.84
C ARG A 25 7.53 1.07 6.27
N LEU A 26 6.41 1.51 5.68
CA LEU A 26 5.10 0.96 5.99
C LEU A 26 4.99 -0.52 5.62
N LEU A 27 5.47 -0.91 4.44
CA LEU A 27 5.45 -2.30 3.99
C LEU A 27 6.28 -3.20 4.92
N THR A 28 7.44 -2.72 5.39
CA THR A 28 8.24 -3.42 6.40
C THR A 28 7.50 -3.53 7.73
N ALA A 29 6.94 -2.43 8.25
CA ALA A 29 6.22 -2.45 9.53
C ALA A 29 5.02 -3.41 9.50
N ILE A 30 4.28 -3.49 8.40
CA ILE A 30 3.17 -4.43 8.26
C ILE A 30 3.66 -5.87 8.17
N LYS A 31 4.77 -6.12 7.46
CA LYS A 31 5.42 -7.45 7.39
C LYS A 31 5.84 -7.93 8.78
N ASP A 32 6.33 -7.05 9.64
CA ASP A 32 6.75 -7.43 11.00
C ASP A 32 5.55 -7.86 11.88
N VAL A 33 4.37 -7.31 11.63
CA VAL A 33 3.14 -7.64 12.39
C VAL A 33 2.38 -8.85 11.81
N LYS A 34 2.22 -8.92 10.49
CA LYS A 34 1.40 -9.94 9.81
C LYS A 34 2.22 -11.13 9.28
N GLY A 35 3.53 -11.05 9.35
CA GLY A 35 4.45 -12.00 8.71
C GLY A 35 4.63 -11.72 7.22
N SER A 36 5.57 -12.44 6.61
CA SER A 36 5.85 -12.33 5.18
C SER A 36 4.77 -13.02 4.37
N THR A 37 4.26 -12.32 3.35
CA THR A 37 3.46 -12.89 2.26
C THR A 37 4.12 -12.56 0.92
N ARG A 38 3.73 -13.28 -0.14
CA ARG A 38 4.25 -13.01 -1.48
C ARG A 38 3.91 -11.60 -1.93
N ASP A 39 2.69 -11.14 -1.69
CA ASP A 39 2.25 -9.80 -2.10
C ASP A 39 2.98 -8.68 -1.35
N LEU A 40 3.27 -8.82 -0.05
CA LEU A 40 4.10 -7.84 0.67
C LEU A 40 5.51 -7.76 0.10
N SER A 41 6.12 -8.92 -0.19
CA SER A 41 7.48 -9.00 -0.73
C SER A 41 7.56 -8.39 -2.13
N GLU A 42 6.59 -8.69 -2.98
CA GLU A 42 6.51 -8.13 -4.33
C GLU A 42 6.16 -6.64 -4.31
N ALA A 43 5.26 -6.20 -3.43
CA ALA A 43 4.96 -4.78 -3.24
C ALA A 43 6.22 -4.01 -2.85
N TYR A 44 6.99 -4.52 -1.89
CA TYR A 44 8.27 -3.90 -1.48
C TYR A 44 9.24 -3.82 -2.67
N ARG A 45 9.41 -4.91 -3.42
CA ARG A 45 10.28 -4.96 -4.60
C ARG A 45 9.86 -3.95 -5.67
N ILE A 46 8.57 -3.82 -5.94
CA ILE A 46 8.02 -2.84 -6.89
C ILE A 46 8.33 -1.41 -6.45
N VAL A 47 8.10 -1.07 -5.18
CA VAL A 47 8.37 0.27 -4.65
C VAL A 47 9.88 0.55 -4.59
N ALA A 48 10.70 -0.47 -4.30
CA ALA A 48 12.15 -0.34 -4.30
C ALA A 48 12.70 -0.11 -5.71
N SER A 49 12.09 -0.71 -6.74
CA SER A 49 12.41 -0.51 -8.17
C SER A 49 11.45 0.50 -8.84
N PHE A 50 11.25 1.64 -8.18
CA PHE A 50 10.23 2.62 -8.58
C PHE A 50 10.37 3.07 -10.04
N GLU A 51 11.58 3.41 -10.49
CA GLU A 51 11.82 3.95 -11.83
C GLU A 51 11.42 2.98 -12.94
N GLU A 52 11.81 1.71 -12.78
CA GLU A 52 11.54 0.67 -13.76
C GLU A 52 10.04 0.41 -13.86
N TYR A 53 9.37 0.26 -12.72
CA TYR A 53 7.94 -0.02 -12.66
C TYR A 53 7.09 1.17 -13.08
N TYR A 54 7.49 2.41 -12.73
CA TYR A 54 6.81 3.62 -13.15
C TYR A 54 6.92 3.81 -14.67
N SER A 55 8.12 3.65 -15.23
CA SER A 55 8.32 3.75 -16.68
C SER A 55 7.52 2.69 -17.43
N TYR A 56 7.47 1.48 -16.90
CA TYR A 56 6.73 0.37 -17.48
C TYR A 56 5.22 0.58 -17.44
N SER A 57 4.65 0.98 -16.29
CA SER A 57 3.21 1.21 -16.16
C SER A 57 2.73 2.34 -17.08
N ARG A 58 3.52 3.42 -17.21
CA ARG A 58 3.24 4.53 -18.13
C ARG A 58 3.21 4.09 -19.59
N ARG A 59 4.17 3.26 -20.01
CA ARG A 59 4.19 2.70 -21.39
C ARG A 59 2.97 1.83 -21.69
N ARG A 60 2.42 1.17 -20.67
CA ARG A 60 1.22 0.34 -20.78
C ARG A 60 -0.09 1.08 -20.51
N PHE A 61 -0.04 2.37 -20.18
CA PHE A 61 -1.19 3.15 -19.74
C PHE A 61 -1.93 2.50 -18.55
N GLU A 62 -1.18 1.82 -17.69
CA GLU A 62 -1.71 1.17 -16.48
C GLU A 62 -1.63 2.16 -15.31
N ASP A 63 -2.79 2.58 -14.79
CA ASP A 63 -2.86 3.40 -13.57
C ASP A 63 -2.45 2.61 -12.31
N TYR A 64 -2.72 1.31 -12.29
CA TYR A 64 -2.44 0.44 -11.15
C TYR A 64 -1.63 -0.78 -11.57
N ILE A 65 -0.66 -1.12 -10.74
CA ILE A 65 0.10 -2.36 -10.80
C ILE A 65 -0.56 -3.35 -9.85
N PHE A 66 -1.13 -4.42 -10.39
CA PHE A 66 -1.64 -5.52 -9.57
C PHE A 66 -0.48 -6.32 -9.01
N VAL A 67 -0.38 -6.35 -7.68
CA VAL A 67 0.73 -7.04 -7.01
C VAL A 67 0.52 -8.55 -7.14
N PRO A 68 1.54 -9.32 -7.59
CA PRO A 68 1.47 -10.78 -7.63
C PRO A 68 1.22 -11.37 -6.25
N LYS A 69 0.36 -12.39 -6.18
CA LYS A 69 -0.10 -13.02 -4.93
C LYS A 69 0.17 -14.51 -4.97
N ASP A 70 0.33 -15.13 -3.81
CA ASP A 70 0.26 -16.59 -3.73
C ASP A 70 -1.21 -17.04 -3.66
N PRO A 71 -1.63 -18.04 -4.47
CA PRO A 71 -3.01 -18.52 -4.44
C PRO A 71 -3.43 -19.09 -3.08
N ARG A 72 -2.53 -19.78 -2.36
CA ARG A 72 -2.83 -20.36 -1.05
C ARG A 72 -3.02 -19.27 -0.01
N GLU A 73 -2.10 -18.31 0.04
CA GLU A 73 -2.20 -17.14 0.94
C GLU A 73 -3.49 -16.34 0.68
N SER A 74 -3.90 -16.23 -0.58
CA SER A 74 -5.14 -15.55 -0.96
C SER A 74 -6.39 -16.30 -0.48
N LEU A 75 -6.41 -17.63 -0.61
CA LEU A 75 -7.50 -18.47 -0.11
C LEU A 75 -7.60 -18.41 1.42
N GLU A 76 -6.47 -18.40 2.11
CA GLU A 76 -6.36 -18.25 3.57
C GLU A 76 -6.70 -16.83 4.06
N GLY A 77 -6.87 -15.86 3.14
CA GLY A 77 -7.14 -14.47 3.49
C GLY A 77 -5.95 -13.73 4.09
N ARG A 78 -4.73 -14.19 3.80
CA ARG A 78 -3.47 -13.58 4.27
C ARG A 78 -2.94 -12.48 3.37
N THR A 79 -3.45 -12.35 2.14
CA THR A 79 -3.12 -11.24 1.23
C THR A 79 -3.32 -9.89 1.90
N VAL A 80 -2.33 -9.01 1.77
CA VAL A 80 -2.31 -7.71 2.44
C VAL A 80 -2.45 -6.56 1.44
N ILE A 81 -1.78 -6.66 0.30
CA ILE A 81 -1.68 -5.63 -0.72
C ILE A 81 -2.41 -6.11 -1.97
N GLN A 82 -3.42 -5.35 -2.40
CA GLN A 82 -4.16 -5.67 -3.60
C GLN A 82 -3.44 -5.16 -4.85
N LYS A 83 -3.10 -3.86 -4.85
CA LYS A 83 -2.51 -3.14 -5.98
C LYS A 83 -1.79 -1.88 -5.50
N LEU A 84 -0.88 -1.40 -6.34
CA LEU A 84 -0.12 -0.17 -6.12
C LEU A 84 -0.37 0.80 -7.27
N ARG A 85 -0.27 2.10 -7.01
CA ARG A 85 -0.18 3.14 -8.03
C ARG A 85 1.04 4.00 -7.76
N LEU A 86 1.91 4.10 -8.75
CA LEU A 86 3.14 4.89 -8.68
C LEU A 86 2.88 6.28 -9.25
N LEU A 87 3.23 7.31 -8.50
CA LEU A 87 2.90 8.70 -8.76
C LEU A 87 4.17 9.56 -8.73
N ARG A 88 4.31 10.46 -9.72
CA ARG A 88 5.42 11.40 -9.81
C ARG A 88 4.88 12.82 -9.97
N ASN A 89 4.58 13.46 -8.84
CA ASN A 89 4.02 14.82 -8.77
C ASN A 89 4.91 15.69 -7.87
N GLY A 90 6.04 16.18 -8.39
CA GLY A 90 7.04 16.91 -7.59
C GLY A 90 7.87 16.02 -6.64
N GLY A 91 7.68 14.70 -6.72
CA GLY A 91 8.40 13.67 -5.97
C GLY A 91 7.79 12.29 -6.21
N ASP A 92 8.53 11.24 -5.81
CA ASP A 92 8.08 9.86 -5.93
C ASP A 92 7.16 9.48 -4.77
N SER A 93 5.93 9.12 -5.12
CA SER A 93 4.90 8.72 -4.16
C SER A 93 4.19 7.44 -4.63
N VAL A 94 3.64 6.72 -3.67
CA VAL A 94 3.00 5.43 -3.87
C VAL A 94 1.65 5.47 -3.19
N GLU A 95 0.59 5.24 -3.95
CA GLU A 95 -0.71 4.87 -3.41
C GLU A 95 -0.74 3.34 -3.23
N ILE A 96 -0.89 2.91 -1.98
CA ILE A 96 -1.01 1.50 -1.60
C ILE A 96 -2.49 1.22 -1.36
N VAL A 97 -3.03 0.23 -2.06
CA VAL A 97 -4.40 -0.25 -1.85
C VAL A 97 -4.32 -1.62 -1.17
N PHE A 98 -4.85 -1.69 0.05
CA PHE A 98 -4.86 -2.89 0.86
C PHE A 98 -5.96 -3.85 0.41
N ASP A 99 -5.77 -5.15 0.64
CA ASP A 99 -6.89 -6.09 0.52
C ASP A 99 -7.98 -5.73 1.53
N ARG A 100 -9.24 -5.79 1.11
CA ARG A 100 -10.41 -5.45 1.95
C ARG A 100 -10.52 -6.26 3.25
N ARG A 101 -9.82 -7.40 3.36
CA ARG A 101 -9.78 -8.23 4.56
C ARG A 101 -8.76 -7.74 5.59
N VAL A 102 -7.87 -6.82 5.22
CA VAL A 102 -6.91 -6.22 6.16
C VAL A 102 -7.66 -5.30 7.12
N GLU A 103 -7.51 -5.57 8.40
CA GLU A 103 -8.09 -4.73 9.45
C GLU A 103 -7.47 -3.33 9.45
N LEU A 104 -8.33 -2.31 9.42
CA LEU A 104 -7.91 -0.91 9.40
C LEU A 104 -6.93 -0.57 10.53
N ASN A 105 -7.15 -1.10 11.73
CA ASN A 105 -6.26 -0.86 12.88
C ASN A 105 -4.83 -1.37 12.64
N THR A 106 -4.64 -2.46 11.89
CA THR A 106 -3.29 -2.92 11.51
C THR A 106 -2.56 -1.83 10.72
N ILE A 107 -3.25 -1.19 9.79
CA ILE A 107 -2.68 -0.13 8.93
C ILE A 107 -2.36 1.11 9.77
N ILE A 108 -3.29 1.53 10.64
CA ILE A 108 -3.12 2.69 11.52
C ILE A 108 -1.92 2.52 12.45
N GLU A 109 -1.79 1.38 13.13
CA GLU A 109 -0.69 1.15 14.06
C GLU A 109 0.66 1.03 13.34
N ALA A 110 0.69 0.45 12.14
CA ALA A 110 1.89 0.43 11.32
C ALA A 110 2.31 1.84 10.86
N LEU A 111 1.36 2.71 10.49
CA LEU A 111 1.61 4.11 10.16
C LEU A 111 2.18 4.89 11.37
N LYS A 112 1.61 4.67 12.57
CA LYS A 112 2.14 5.28 13.81
C LYS A 112 3.56 4.84 14.11
N THR A 113 3.86 3.55 13.93
CA THR A 113 5.19 2.98 14.15
C THR A 113 6.27 3.63 13.29
N ILE A 114 5.92 4.07 12.07
CA ILE A 114 6.86 4.75 11.16
C ILE A 114 6.87 6.28 11.29
N GLY A 115 6.19 6.83 12.30
CA GLY A 115 6.25 8.25 12.68
C GLY A 115 5.07 9.12 12.25
N PHE A 116 3.94 8.54 11.83
CA PHE A 116 2.70 9.32 11.62
C PHE A 116 1.89 9.43 12.91
N GLU A 117 1.85 10.62 13.49
CA GLU A 117 1.20 10.86 14.79
C GLU A 117 -0.32 10.98 14.66
N LYS A 118 -0.80 11.48 13.51
CA LYS A 118 -2.23 11.68 13.25
C LYS A 118 -2.61 10.99 11.94
N VAL A 119 -3.52 10.03 12.06
CA VAL A 119 -4.07 9.28 10.93
C VAL A 119 -5.54 9.65 10.80
N ASP A 120 -5.86 10.43 9.76
CA ASP A 120 -7.24 10.80 9.43
C ASP A 120 -7.87 9.72 8.56
N VAL A 121 -9.00 9.16 9.01
CA VAL A 121 -9.71 8.11 8.28
C VAL A 121 -10.96 8.71 7.67
N THR A 122 -11.09 8.62 6.35
CA THR A 122 -12.30 9.08 5.64
C THR A 122 -12.86 7.95 4.79
N SER A 123 -14.17 7.71 4.88
CA SER A 123 -14.90 6.89 3.93
C SER A 123 -15.31 7.73 2.72
N GLN A 124 -15.06 7.23 1.50
CA GLN A 124 -15.71 7.78 0.32
C GLN A 124 -17.19 7.39 0.36
N SER A 125 -18.03 8.36 0.72
CA SER A 125 -19.48 8.31 0.54
C SER A 125 -19.85 8.92 -0.81
N PHE A 126 -20.96 8.48 -1.39
CA PHE A 126 -21.62 9.21 -2.49
C PHE A 126 -22.06 10.60 -2.06
#